data_AF-A0AAJ2Q3W3-F1
#
_entry.id   AF-A0AAJ2Q3W3-F1
#
_cell.length_a   1.000
_cell.length_b   1.000
_cell.length_c   1.000
_cell.angle_alpha   90.00
_cell.angle_beta   90.00
_cell.angle_gamma   90.00
#
_symmetry.space_group_name_H-M   'P 1'
#
loop_
_entity.id
_entity.type
_entity.pdbx_description
1 polymer ?
#
loop_
_entity_poly.entity_id
_entity_poly.type
_entity_poly.pdbx_seq_one_letter_code
_entity_poly.pdbx_strand_id
1 'polypeptide(L)'
;MAVVTMRELLESGVHFGHQTRRWNPKMKRFIFTERNGIYIIDLLQSLSYIDRAYEFVKETVAHGGSIMFVGTKKQAQEAIAEQATRVGMPYVNQRWLGGMLTNFSTVYKRLQRLKELELIDFEDVAASGLTKKELLVLSREKAKLEKTLGGIREMQKVPSAVWIVDTKKEHIAVGEARKLHIPVVAILDTNCDPDEVDYKIPGNDDAIRSVTLLTRVIADAVAEGLIARSGAATGDSKPGEKAAGEPLAEWERDLLAGDKKADAEGTDEVQSSAETEKAADAEPAAAAAEQDEAAAEAPAADAEQA
;
A
#
# COMPACT_ATOMS: atom_id res chain seq x y z
N MET A 1 11.88 2.98 -11.14
CA MET A 1 10.74 3.93 -11.03
C MET A 1 10.56 4.13 -9.53
N ALA A 2 11.07 5.22 -8.97
CA ALA A 2 10.99 5.44 -7.52
C ALA A 2 9.65 6.11 -7.19
N VAL A 3 8.69 5.31 -6.71
CA VAL A 3 7.36 5.79 -6.29
C VAL A 3 7.44 6.71 -5.06
N VAL A 4 8.57 6.67 -4.35
CA VAL A 4 8.82 7.49 -3.16
C VAL A 4 10.21 8.12 -3.22
N THR A 5 10.28 9.39 -2.85
CA THR A 5 11.54 10.13 -2.74
C THR A 5 12.26 9.83 -1.42
N MET A 6 13.60 9.95 -1.40
CA MET A 6 14.35 9.83 -0.15
C MET A 6 13.86 10.80 0.94
N ARG A 7 13.42 11.99 0.52
CA ARG A 7 12.87 13.01 1.40
C ARG A 7 11.62 12.51 2.12
N GLU A 8 10.69 11.89 1.42
CA GLU A 8 9.47 11.32 2.02
C GLU A 8 9.79 10.17 2.98
N LEU A 9 10.77 9.31 2.66
CA LEU A 9 11.25 8.26 3.58
C LEU A 9 11.87 8.87 4.86
N LEU A 10 12.53 10.01 4.72
CA LEU A 10 13.14 10.72 5.85
C LEU A 10 12.08 11.40 6.73
N GLU A 11 11.11 12.10 6.13
CA GLU A 11 10.02 12.80 6.83
C GLU A 11 9.05 11.83 7.55
N SER A 12 8.78 10.68 6.94
CA SER A 12 7.96 9.62 7.53
C SER A 12 8.66 8.84 8.65
N GLY A 13 9.99 8.96 8.76
CA GLY A 13 10.79 8.33 9.82
C GLY A 13 11.15 6.86 9.55
N VAL A 14 11.24 6.45 8.28
CA VAL A 14 11.62 5.08 7.87
C VAL A 14 13.06 4.73 8.27
N HIS A 15 13.93 5.74 8.36
CA HIS A 15 15.35 5.58 8.68
C HIS A 15 15.64 5.26 10.15
N PHE A 16 14.68 5.40 11.06
CA PHE A 16 14.89 5.08 12.47
C PHE A 16 14.78 3.58 12.71
N GLY A 17 15.81 2.99 13.32
CA GLY A 17 15.75 1.63 13.82
C GLY A 17 15.48 1.55 15.33
N HIS A 18 15.83 0.42 15.93
CA HIS A 18 15.75 0.20 17.37
C HIS A 18 17.02 0.64 18.11
N GLN A 19 16.96 0.53 19.44
CA GLN A 19 18.09 0.72 20.34
C GLN A 19 19.23 -0.26 20.05
N THR A 20 20.47 0.18 20.26
CA THR A 20 21.70 -0.61 19.99
C THR A 20 21.73 -1.98 20.67
N ARG A 21 21.06 -2.14 21.81
CA ARG A 21 20.97 -3.44 22.53
C ARG A 21 20.05 -4.48 21.88
N ARG A 22 19.17 -4.09 20.95
CA ARG A 22 18.11 -4.95 20.38
C ARG A 22 18.37 -5.38 18.93
N TRP A 23 19.54 -5.09 18.39
CA TRP A 23 19.85 -5.34 16.98
C TRP A 23 20.26 -6.79 16.69
N ASN A 24 20.09 -7.19 15.42
CA ASN A 24 20.59 -8.43 14.87
C ASN A 24 21.91 -8.17 14.11
N PRO A 25 23.01 -8.88 14.41
CA PRO A 25 24.29 -8.72 13.72
C PRO A 25 24.23 -8.84 12.20
N LYS A 26 23.31 -9.63 11.66
CA LYS A 26 23.12 -9.79 10.20
C LYS A 26 22.54 -8.55 9.52
N MET A 27 21.88 -7.67 10.28
CA MET A 27 21.39 -6.37 9.79
C MET A 27 22.49 -5.33 9.64
N LYS A 28 23.75 -5.62 10.06
CA LYS A 28 24.89 -4.69 9.95
C LYS A 28 25.05 -4.07 8.56
N ARG A 29 24.76 -4.83 7.49
CA ARG A 29 24.85 -4.36 6.10
C ARG A 29 23.87 -3.25 5.74
N PHE A 30 22.73 -3.18 6.42
CA PHE A 30 21.66 -2.20 6.17
C PHE A 30 21.70 -1.02 7.15
N ILE A 31 22.50 -1.12 8.21
CA ILE A 31 22.66 -0.07 9.22
C ILE A 31 23.74 0.89 8.76
N PHE A 32 23.42 2.18 8.69
CA PHE A 32 24.34 3.24 8.29
C PHE A 32 25.20 3.71 9.47
N THR A 33 24.58 4.15 10.56
CA THR A 33 25.29 4.68 11.74
C THR A 33 24.44 4.55 13.00
N GLU A 34 24.98 4.87 14.18
CA GLU A 34 24.22 5.03 15.40
C GLU A 34 24.25 6.48 15.87
N ARG A 35 23.11 6.99 16.36
CA ARG A 35 23.02 8.32 16.96
C ARG A 35 22.10 8.25 18.16
N ASN A 36 22.53 8.80 19.29
CA ASN A 36 21.76 8.81 20.54
C ASN A 36 21.28 7.40 20.97
N GLY A 37 22.08 6.36 20.70
CA GLY A 37 21.76 4.97 21.04
C GLY A 37 20.69 4.31 20.17
N ILE A 38 20.32 4.91 19.04
CA ILE A 38 19.40 4.36 18.03
C ILE A 38 20.19 4.11 16.74
N TYR A 39 20.00 2.95 16.12
CA TYR A 39 20.57 2.67 14.80
C TYR A 39 19.78 3.38 13.71
N ILE A 40 20.50 3.95 12.75
CA ILE A 40 19.95 4.59 11.56
C ILE A 40 20.13 3.64 10.38
N ILE A 41 19.03 3.37 9.68
CA ILE A 41 18.98 2.50 8.50
C ILE A 41 19.40 3.31 7.26
N ASP A 42 20.14 2.68 6.36
CA ASP A 42 20.57 3.27 5.10
C ASP A 42 19.40 3.38 4.09
N LEU A 43 18.91 4.60 3.89
CA LEU A 43 17.80 4.87 2.97
C LEU A 43 18.14 4.64 1.50
N LEU A 44 19.42 4.73 1.09
CA LEU A 44 19.80 4.43 -0.29
C LEU A 44 19.58 2.95 -0.59
N GLN A 45 19.96 2.09 0.37
CA GLN A 45 19.64 0.67 0.28
C GLN A 45 18.12 0.47 0.31
N SER A 46 17.40 1.10 1.25
CA SER A 46 15.93 1.00 1.31
C SER A 46 15.28 1.30 -0.04
N LEU A 47 15.67 2.36 -0.75
CA LEU A 47 15.14 2.68 -2.07
C LEU A 47 15.37 1.56 -3.09
N SER A 48 16.60 1.05 -3.19
CA SER A 48 16.93 -0.05 -4.12
C SER A 48 16.14 -1.34 -3.84
N TYR A 49 15.85 -1.58 -2.57
CA TYR A 49 15.12 -2.75 -2.11
C TYR A 49 13.60 -2.58 -2.26
N ILE A 50 13.08 -1.36 -2.07
CA ILE A 50 11.69 -1.00 -2.39
C ILE A 50 11.45 -1.22 -3.87
N ASP A 51 12.33 -0.75 -4.75
CA ASP A 51 12.19 -0.94 -6.20
C ASP A 51 12.08 -2.42 -6.59
N ARG A 52 12.95 -3.28 -6.03
CA ARG A 52 12.90 -4.74 -6.26
C ARG A 52 11.62 -5.39 -5.74
N ALA A 53 11.19 -5.00 -4.53
CA ALA A 53 9.95 -5.52 -3.96
C ALA A 53 8.72 -5.05 -4.75
N TYR A 54 8.74 -3.80 -5.23
CA TYR A 54 7.69 -3.21 -6.04
C TYR A 54 7.53 -3.97 -7.37
N GLU A 55 8.63 -4.21 -8.06
CA GLU A 55 8.65 -4.96 -9.33
C GLU A 55 8.09 -6.38 -9.15
N PHE A 56 8.55 -7.10 -8.13
CA PHE A 56 8.06 -8.43 -7.81
C PHE A 56 6.55 -8.46 -7.49
N VAL A 57 6.08 -7.50 -6.69
CA VAL A 57 4.67 -7.38 -6.32
C VAL A 57 3.81 -7.12 -7.56
N LYS A 58 4.23 -6.16 -8.40
CA LYS A 58 3.54 -5.81 -9.64
C LYS A 58 3.48 -7.02 -10.58
N GLU A 59 4.59 -7.73 -10.76
CA GLU A 59 4.67 -8.93 -11.59
C GLU A 59 3.74 -10.03 -11.06
N THR A 60 3.79 -10.33 -9.76
CA THR A 60 2.97 -11.39 -9.13
C THR A 60 1.48 -11.14 -9.36
N VAL A 61 1.04 -9.89 -9.21
CA VAL A 61 -0.37 -9.50 -9.35
C VAL A 61 -0.79 -9.44 -10.82
N ALA A 62 0.10 -8.99 -11.71
CA ALA A 62 -0.15 -9.01 -13.16
C ALA A 62 -0.40 -10.43 -13.68
N HIS A 63 0.32 -11.43 -13.13
CA HIS A 63 0.10 -12.85 -13.40
C HIS A 63 -1.18 -13.44 -12.76
N GLY A 64 -1.96 -12.62 -12.04
CA GLY A 64 -3.19 -13.04 -11.37
C GLY A 64 -3.01 -13.65 -9.99
N GLY A 65 -1.83 -13.51 -9.38
CA GLY A 65 -1.58 -13.91 -8.00
C GLY A 65 -2.25 -12.97 -6.99
N SER A 66 -2.51 -13.48 -5.79
CA SER A 66 -3.02 -12.69 -4.67
C SER A 66 -1.94 -12.42 -3.63
N ILE A 67 -2.00 -11.25 -3.01
CA ILE A 67 -1.05 -10.82 -1.98
C ILE A 67 -1.79 -10.68 -0.66
N MET A 68 -1.30 -11.34 0.38
CA MET A 68 -1.85 -11.22 1.72
C MET A 68 -1.10 -10.16 2.51
N PHE A 69 -1.81 -9.16 3.05
CA PHE A 69 -1.22 -8.16 3.92
C PHE A 69 -1.31 -8.58 5.39
N VAL A 70 -0.19 -8.63 6.11
CA VAL A 70 -0.13 -9.09 7.50
C VAL A 70 0.54 -8.06 8.40
N GLY A 71 -0.12 -7.73 9.51
CA GLY A 71 0.49 -6.96 10.59
C GLY A 71 -0.45 -6.80 11.76
N THR A 72 -0.07 -7.41 12.88
CA THR A 72 -0.88 -7.41 14.12
C THR A 72 -0.50 -6.29 15.07
N LYS A 73 0.63 -5.62 14.78
CA LYS A 73 1.16 -4.50 15.56
C LYS A 73 0.20 -3.32 15.50
N LYS A 74 -0.05 -2.66 16.65
CA LYS A 74 -1.03 -1.57 16.77
C LYS A 74 -0.84 -0.46 15.72
N GLN A 75 0.41 -0.15 15.42
CA GLN A 75 0.80 0.88 14.46
C GLN A 75 0.54 0.49 13.00
N ALA A 76 0.35 -0.80 12.72
CA ALA A 76 0.14 -1.34 11.39
C ALA A 76 -1.33 -1.71 11.10
N GLN A 77 -2.14 -1.95 12.14
CA GLN A 77 -3.48 -2.55 11.98
C GLN A 77 -4.40 -1.75 11.06
N GLU A 78 -4.43 -0.43 11.24
CA GLU A 78 -5.30 0.48 10.48
C GLU A 78 -4.79 0.65 9.05
N ALA A 79 -3.50 0.98 8.89
CA ALA A 79 -2.86 1.14 7.58
C ALA A 79 -3.04 -0.11 6.70
N ILE A 80 -2.88 -1.31 7.26
CA ILE A 80 -3.06 -2.56 6.53
C ILE A 80 -4.51 -2.76 6.12
N ALA A 81 -5.45 -2.58 7.04
CA ALA A 81 -6.86 -2.80 6.77
C ALA A 81 -7.38 -1.83 5.70
N GLU A 82 -7.02 -0.56 5.81
CA GLU A 82 -7.42 0.48 4.86
C GLU A 82 -6.84 0.21 3.46
N GLN A 83 -5.50 0.04 3.36
CA GLN A 83 -4.85 -0.11 2.06
C GLN A 83 -5.19 -1.45 1.38
N ALA A 84 -5.32 -2.54 2.14
CA ALA A 84 -5.70 -3.82 1.55
C ALA A 84 -7.18 -3.84 1.10
N THR A 85 -8.08 -3.21 1.86
CA THR A 85 -9.48 -3.05 1.45
C THR A 85 -9.60 -2.18 0.21
N ARG A 86 -8.80 -1.11 0.11
CA ARG A 86 -8.75 -0.23 -1.07
C ARG A 86 -8.40 -1.00 -2.35
N VAL A 87 -7.49 -1.97 -2.27
CA VAL A 87 -7.01 -2.75 -3.43
C VAL A 87 -7.72 -4.11 -3.57
N GLY A 88 -8.65 -4.44 -2.67
CA GLY A 88 -9.42 -5.69 -2.72
C GLY A 88 -8.59 -6.96 -2.44
N MET A 89 -7.49 -6.85 -1.70
CA MET A 89 -6.61 -7.97 -1.36
C MET A 89 -6.84 -8.48 0.07
N PRO A 90 -6.57 -9.77 0.36
CA PRO A 90 -6.77 -10.33 1.68
C PRO A 90 -5.81 -9.72 2.72
N TYR A 91 -6.27 -9.54 3.95
CA TYR A 91 -5.45 -9.00 5.03
C TYR A 91 -5.70 -9.61 6.40
N VAL A 92 -4.72 -9.49 7.29
CA VAL A 92 -4.77 -9.89 8.69
C VAL A 92 -4.19 -8.76 9.55
N ASN A 93 -5.07 -8.00 10.21
CA ASN A 93 -4.69 -6.86 11.05
C ASN A 93 -4.82 -7.13 12.56
N GLN A 94 -5.56 -8.17 12.98
CA GLN A 94 -5.80 -8.46 14.40
C GLN A 94 -4.79 -9.46 14.96
N ARG A 95 -4.98 -10.76 14.66
CA ARG A 95 -4.13 -11.83 15.20
C ARG A 95 -3.94 -12.91 14.15
N TRP A 96 -2.67 -13.29 13.92
CA TRP A 96 -2.35 -14.48 13.18
C TRP A 96 -2.68 -15.74 14.00
N LEU A 97 -3.53 -16.61 13.45
CA LEU A 97 -3.78 -17.94 14.01
C LEU A 97 -2.76 -18.90 13.41
N GLY A 98 -2.06 -19.65 14.25
CA GLY A 98 -1.16 -20.70 13.76
C GLY A 98 -1.92 -21.73 12.92
N GLY A 99 -1.39 -22.06 11.75
CA GLY A 99 -2.04 -22.93 10.78
C GLY A 99 -2.88 -22.19 9.74
N MET A 100 -2.83 -20.86 9.68
CA MET A 100 -3.59 -20.08 8.69
C MET A 100 -3.26 -20.42 7.25
N LEU A 101 -1.98 -20.64 6.95
CA LEU A 101 -1.53 -21.04 5.62
C LEU A 101 -1.33 -22.55 5.55
N THR A 102 -0.64 -23.10 6.54
CA THR A 102 -0.24 -24.53 6.54
C THR A 102 -1.39 -25.50 6.76
N ASN A 103 -2.47 -25.08 7.43
CA ASN A 103 -3.69 -25.86 7.63
C ASN A 103 -4.92 -25.09 7.14
N PHE A 104 -4.85 -24.60 5.90
CA PHE A 104 -5.89 -23.78 5.30
C PHE A 104 -7.26 -24.47 5.26
N SER A 105 -7.32 -25.80 5.11
CA SER A 105 -8.58 -26.55 5.10
C SER A 105 -9.39 -26.41 6.40
N THR A 106 -8.72 -26.25 7.54
CA THR A 106 -9.38 -26.05 8.84
C THR A 106 -9.85 -24.60 8.99
N VAL A 107 -9.04 -23.63 8.56
CA VAL A 107 -9.43 -22.21 8.59
C VAL A 107 -10.56 -21.93 7.61
N TYR A 108 -10.56 -22.59 6.45
CA TYR A 108 -11.62 -22.48 5.45
C TYR A 108 -12.98 -22.94 6.00
N LYS A 109 -13.03 -24.02 6.81
CA LYS A 109 -14.26 -24.41 7.51
C LYS A 109 -14.76 -23.34 8.49
N ARG A 110 -13.85 -22.59 9.13
CA ARG A 110 -14.22 -21.46 10.00
C ARG A 110 -14.72 -20.25 9.20
N LEU A 111 -14.20 -20.04 7.99
CA LEU A 111 -14.72 -19.04 7.06
C LEU A 111 -16.13 -19.40 6.57
N GLN A 112 -16.38 -20.67 6.23
CA GLN A 112 -17.72 -21.15 5.90
C GLN A 112 -18.69 -20.94 7.07
N ARG A 113 -18.26 -21.25 8.29
CA ARG A 113 -19.04 -20.97 9.51
C ARG A 113 -19.35 -19.48 9.69
N LEU A 114 -18.41 -18.59 9.37
CA LEU A 114 -18.66 -17.14 9.40
C LEU A 114 -19.74 -16.76 8.36
N LYS A 115 -19.65 -17.27 7.13
CA LYS A 115 -20.66 -17.04 6.08
C LYS A 115 -22.03 -17.59 6.49
N GLU A 116 -22.11 -18.75 7.14
CA GLU A 116 -23.36 -19.29 7.71
C GLU A 116 -23.96 -18.36 8.78
N LEU A 117 -23.13 -17.88 9.71
CA LEU A 117 -23.58 -16.99 10.80
C LEU A 117 -24.04 -15.62 10.28
N GLU A 118 -23.55 -15.18 9.13
CA GLU A 118 -24.01 -13.94 8.49
C GLU A 118 -25.39 -14.06 7.85
N LEU A 119 -25.78 -15.26 7.43
CA LEU A 119 -27.11 -15.52 6.87
C LEU A 119 -28.21 -15.57 7.94
N ILE A 120 -27.83 -15.70 9.21
CA ILE A 120 -28.77 -15.72 10.33
C ILE A 120 -29.22 -14.29 10.64
N ASP A 121 -30.52 -14.06 10.65
CA ASP A 121 -31.10 -12.83 11.17
C ASP A 121 -31.12 -12.89 12.70
N PHE A 122 -30.32 -12.03 13.34
CA PHE A 122 -30.21 -11.95 14.80
C PHE A 122 -31.27 -11.05 15.43
N GLU A 123 -31.99 -10.27 14.63
CA GLU A 123 -33.02 -9.33 15.11
C GLU A 123 -34.37 -10.02 15.23
N ASP A 124 -34.69 -10.96 14.33
CA ASP A 124 -35.92 -11.74 14.37
C ASP A 124 -35.78 -13.09 15.10
N VAL A 125 -36.17 -13.07 16.38
CA VAL A 125 -36.24 -14.26 17.24
C VAL A 125 -37.31 -15.26 16.77
N ALA A 126 -38.39 -14.79 16.16
CA ALA A 126 -39.49 -15.64 15.74
C ALA A 126 -39.16 -16.41 14.44
N ALA A 127 -38.48 -15.75 13.50
CA ALA A 127 -38.05 -16.37 12.25
C ALA A 127 -36.90 -17.37 12.42
N SER A 128 -36.00 -17.14 13.39
CA SER A 128 -34.84 -18.01 13.62
C SER A 128 -35.18 -19.30 14.37
N GLY A 129 -36.30 -19.36 15.10
CA GLY A 129 -36.69 -20.53 15.91
C GLY A 129 -35.74 -20.80 17.10
N LEU A 130 -34.88 -19.83 17.44
CA LEU A 130 -33.86 -19.93 18.48
C LEU A 130 -34.24 -19.10 19.71
N THR A 131 -33.73 -19.50 20.88
CA THR A 131 -33.89 -18.70 22.09
C THR A 131 -33.02 -17.45 22.05
N LYS A 132 -33.43 -16.39 22.76
CA LYS A 132 -32.61 -15.15 22.90
C LYS A 132 -31.19 -15.42 23.44
N LYS A 133 -31.04 -16.44 24.28
CA LYS A 133 -29.72 -16.83 24.81
C LYS A 133 -28.84 -17.43 23.72
N GLU A 134 -29.39 -18.30 22.87
CA GLU A 134 -28.67 -18.90 21.75
C GLU A 134 -28.29 -17.85 20.70
N LEU A 135 -29.21 -16.94 20.35
CA LEU A 135 -28.91 -15.83 19.44
C LEU A 135 -27.77 -14.95 19.95
N LEU A 136 -27.73 -14.67 21.26
CA LEU A 136 -26.64 -13.90 21.87
C LEU A 136 -25.31 -14.65 21.82
N VAL A 137 -25.31 -15.98 21.98
CA VAL A 137 -24.09 -16.80 21.84
C VAL A 137 -23.60 -16.78 20.39
N LEU A 138 -24.49 -16.95 19.42
CA LEU A 138 -24.15 -16.94 17.99
C LEU A 138 -23.68 -15.55 17.54
N SER A 139 -24.29 -14.47 18.03
CA SER A 139 -23.85 -13.10 17.78
C SER A 139 -22.43 -12.85 18.30
N ARG A 140 -22.10 -13.34 19.50
CA ARG A 140 -20.73 -13.28 20.02
C ARG A 140 -19.76 -14.15 19.22
N GLU A 141 -20.20 -15.31 18.73
CA GLU A 141 -19.41 -16.17 17.85
C GLU A 141 -19.08 -15.44 16.54
N LYS A 142 -20.09 -14.83 15.89
CA LYS A 142 -19.94 -14.01 14.68
C LYS A 142 -18.96 -12.86 14.90
N ALA A 143 -19.18 -12.03 15.92
CA ALA A 143 -18.33 -10.88 16.21
C ALA A 143 -16.86 -11.29 16.46
N LYS A 144 -16.63 -12.44 17.10
CA LYS A 144 -15.28 -12.97 17.32
C LYS A 144 -14.64 -13.45 16.01
N LEU A 145 -15.38 -14.20 15.20
CA LEU A 145 -14.89 -14.72 13.92
C LEU A 145 -14.61 -13.57 12.94
N GLU A 146 -15.53 -12.63 12.78
CA GLU A 146 -15.41 -11.45 11.93
C GLU A 146 -14.19 -10.62 12.29
N LYS A 147 -13.98 -10.36 13.59
CA LYS A 147 -12.78 -9.65 14.05
C LYS A 147 -11.48 -10.35 13.65
N THR A 148 -11.43 -11.69 13.66
CA THR A 148 -10.19 -12.42 13.38
C THR A 148 -9.99 -12.79 11.90
N LEU A 149 -11.07 -13.06 11.17
CA LEU A 149 -11.05 -13.65 9.83
C LEU A 149 -11.68 -12.74 8.77
N GLY A 150 -12.19 -11.56 9.13
CA GLY A 150 -12.88 -10.65 8.22
C GLY A 150 -12.03 -10.28 6.99
N GLY A 151 -10.74 -10.01 7.18
CA GLY A 151 -9.84 -9.66 6.07
C GLY A 151 -9.46 -10.84 5.15
N ILE A 152 -9.74 -12.09 5.54
CA ILE A 152 -9.53 -13.28 4.69
C ILE A 152 -10.86 -13.95 4.29
N ARG A 153 -11.98 -13.24 4.46
CA ARG A 153 -13.34 -13.70 4.18
C ARG A 153 -13.54 -14.21 2.76
N GLU A 154 -13.03 -13.46 1.78
CA GLU A 154 -13.20 -13.79 0.36
C GLU A 154 -12.08 -14.67 -0.20
N MET A 155 -11.16 -15.11 0.65
CA MET A 155 -10.05 -15.95 0.24
C MET A 155 -10.50 -17.39 0.04
N GLN A 156 -10.39 -17.88 -1.20
CA GLN A 156 -10.72 -19.27 -1.56
C GLN A 156 -9.49 -20.17 -1.66
N LYS A 157 -8.32 -19.59 -1.92
CA LYS A 157 -7.04 -20.28 -2.12
C LYS A 157 -5.96 -19.58 -1.32
N VAL A 158 -4.87 -20.29 -1.03
CA VAL A 158 -3.69 -19.69 -0.38
C VAL A 158 -3.09 -18.57 -1.25
N PRO A 159 -2.53 -17.51 -0.63
CA PRO A 159 -1.96 -16.39 -1.36
C PRO A 159 -0.70 -16.78 -2.12
N SER A 160 -0.41 -16.03 -3.20
CA SER A 160 0.78 -16.21 -4.02
C SER A 160 2.02 -15.55 -3.42
N ALA A 161 1.85 -14.47 -2.67
CA ALA A 161 2.90 -13.84 -1.88
C ALA A 161 2.32 -13.25 -0.58
N VAL A 162 3.17 -13.05 0.43
CA VAL A 162 2.78 -12.44 1.70
C VAL A 162 3.59 -11.18 1.93
N TRP A 163 2.91 -10.09 2.23
CA TRP A 163 3.50 -8.87 2.75
C TRP A 163 3.37 -8.85 4.28
N ILE A 164 4.46 -8.56 5.01
CA ILE A 164 4.51 -8.63 6.48
C ILE A 164 5.15 -7.37 7.08
N VAL A 165 4.51 -6.78 8.11
CA VAL A 165 5.15 -5.82 9.02
C VAL A 165 5.72 -6.55 10.22
N ASP A 166 6.98 -6.25 10.55
CA ASP A 166 7.67 -6.76 11.74
C ASP A 166 7.73 -8.30 11.76
N THR A 167 8.75 -8.86 11.10
CA THR A 167 8.93 -10.31 11.01
C THR A 167 9.15 -10.98 12.36
N LYS A 168 9.70 -10.25 13.33
CA LYS A 168 9.93 -10.76 14.68
C LYS A 168 8.63 -10.93 15.44
N LYS A 169 7.71 -9.96 15.31
CA LYS A 169 6.36 -10.08 15.86
C LYS A 169 5.62 -11.22 15.16
N GLU A 170 5.67 -11.22 13.82
CA GLU A 170 4.91 -12.11 12.93
C GLU A 170 5.69 -13.37 12.51
N HIS A 171 6.56 -13.88 13.39
CA HIS A 171 7.39 -15.06 13.13
C HIS A 171 6.59 -16.32 12.74
N ILE A 172 5.36 -16.47 13.23
CA ILE A 172 4.48 -17.59 12.86
C ILE A 172 4.06 -17.48 11.39
N ALA A 173 3.68 -16.28 10.93
CA ALA A 173 3.29 -16.04 9.55
C ALA A 173 4.47 -16.27 8.59
N VAL A 174 5.64 -15.73 8.95
CA VAL A 174 6.90 -15.95 8.20
C VAL A 174 7.25 -17.43 8.14
N GLY A 175 7.19 -18.14 9.27
CA GLY A 175 7.50 -19.56 9.34
C GLY A 175 6.55 -20.43 8.53
N GLU A 176 5.27 -20.11 8.52
CA GLU A 176 4.27 -20.81 7.70
C GLU A 176 4.44 -20.53 6.20
N ALA A 177 4.64 -19.27 5.81
CA ALA A 177 4.87 -18.89 4.41
C ALA A 177 6.12 -19.59 3.87
N ARG A 178 7.22 -19.57 4.63
CA ARG A 178 8.47 -20.24 4.25
C ARG A 178 8.31 -21.75 4.13
N LYS A 179 7.55 -22.39 5.01
CA LYS A 179 7.28 -23.84 4.94
C LYS A 179 6.52 -24.24 3.68
N LEU A 180 5.65 -23.35 3.17
CA LEU A 180 4.90 -23.55 1.94
C LEU A 180 5.61 -22.99 0.70
N HIS A 181 6.82 -22.44 0.84
CA HIS A 181 7.57 -21.78 -0.22
C HIS A 181 6.81 -20.60 -0.87
N ILE A 182 6.00 -19.90 -0.07
CA ILE A 182 5.33 -18.67 -0.49
C ILE A 182 6.33 -17.52 -0.28
N PRO A 183 6.66 -16.73 -1.31
CA PRO A 183 7.57 -15.61 -1.20
C PRO A 183 7.11 -14.58 -0.15
N VAL A 184 8.05 -14.12 0.67
CA VAL A 184 7.82 -13.15 1.73
C VAL A 184 8.41 -11.80 1.36
N VAL A 185 7.57 -10.77 1.34
CA VAL A 185 7.94 -9.36 1.27
C VAL A 185 7.78 -8.77 2.66
N ALA A 186 8.80 -8.14 3.23
CA ALA A 186 8.66 -7.60 4.58
C ALA A 186 9.48 -6.34 4.85
N ILE A 187 8.95 -5.52 5.77
CA ILE A 187 9.68 -4.42 6.38
C ILE A 187 10.62 -4.99 7.44
N LEU A 188 11.91 -4.69 7.33
CA LEU A 188 12.94 -5.16 8.23
C LEU A 188 13.52 -4.00 9.04
N ASP A 189 13.22 -4.00 10.33
CA ASP A 189 13.96 -3.19 11.30
C ASP A 189 15.24 -3.93 11.73
N THR A 190 16.13 -3.20 12.36
CA THR A 190 17.42 -3.59 12.94
C THR A 190 17.41 -4.83 13.83
N ASN A 191 16.26 -5.24 14.38
CA ASN A 191 16.11 -6.39 15.28
C ASN A 191 15.73 -7.71 14.56
N CYS A 192 15.40 -7.64 13.26
CA CYS A 192 14.91 -8.75 12.45
C CYS A 192 16.06 -9.55 11.80
N ASP A 193 15.85 -10.83 11.47
CA ASP A 193 16.80 -11.58 10.64
C ASP A 193 16.48 -11.36 9.16
N PRO A 194 17.39 -10.76 8.37
CA PRO A 194 17.15 -10.54 6.97
C PRO A 194 17.08 -11.82 6.16
N ASP A 195 17.63 -12.96 6.62
CA ASP A 195 17.69 -14.18 5.81
C ASP A 195 16.37 -14.98 5.79
N GLU A 196 15.39 -14.58 6.60
CA GLU A 196 14.06 -15.21 6.64
C GLU A 196 13.09 -14.65 5.58
N VAL A 197 13.49 -13.59 4.87
CA VAL A 197 12.64 -12.84 3.94
C VAL A 197 13.27 -12.83 2.55
N ASP A 198 12.47 -12.99 1.51
CA ASP A 198 12.95 -13.01 0.13
C ASP A 198 13.14 -11.58 -0.39
N TYR A 199 12.08 -10.76 -0.28
CA TYR A 199 12.05 -9.36 -0.69
C TYR A 199 12.07 -8.45 0.51
N LYS A 200 13.28 -8.02 0.86
CA LYS A 200 13.60 -7.31 2.10
C LYS A 200 13.46 -5.82 1.86
N ILE A 201 12.74 -5.10 2.71
CA ILE A 201 12.71 -3.63 2.69
C ILE A 201 13.25 -3.13 4.03
N PRO A 202 14.52 -2.67 4.10
CA PRO A 202 15.05 -2.07 5.32
C PRO A 202 14.25 -0.83 5.69
N GLY A 203 13.69 -0.79 6.90
CA GLY A 203 12.88 0.34 7.35
C GLY A 203 12.29 0.17 8.74
N ASN A 204 11.75 1.26 9.27
CA ASN A 204 11.11 1.33 10.58
C ASN A 204 9.72 0.67 10.57
N ASP A 205 9.48 -0.26 11.49
CA ASP A 205 8.18 -0.93 11.68
C ASP A 205 7.39 -0.41 12.90
N ASP A 206 7.96 0.49 13.71
CA ASP A 206 7.35 1.04 14.93
C ASP A 206 6.58 2.35 14.66
N ALA A 207 6.98 3.12 13.66
CA ALA A 207 6.35 4.39 13.32
C ALA A 207 5.14 4.20 12.41
N ILE A 208 3.97 4.72 12.82
CA ILE A 208 2.73 4.68 12.02
C ILE A 208 2.95 5.28 10.63
N ARG A 209 3.62 6.44 10.55
CA ARG A 209 3.90 7.11 9.27
C ARG A 209 4.77 6.28 8.34
N SER A 210 5.80 5.61 8.88
CA SER A 210 6.68 4.72 8.12
C SER A 210 5.91 3.52 7.57
N VAL A 211 5.18 2.82 8.44
CA VAL A 211 4.38 1.65 8.04
C VAL A 211 3.33 2.04 7.02
N THR A 212 2.60 3.15 7.24
CA THR A 212 1.56 3.65 6.32
C THR A 212 2.14 3.99 4.95
N LEU A 213 3.31 4.64 4.90
CA LEU A 213 3.98 4.96 3.65
C LEU A 213 4.37 3.69 2.90
N LEU A 214 5.04 2.75 3.56
CA LEU A 214 5.51 1.52 2.93
C LEU A 214 4.35 0.58 2.54
N THR A 215 3.29 0.49 3.34
CA THR A 215 2.06 -0.23 2.98
C THR A 215 1.41 0.37 1.74
N ARG A 216 1.32 1.70 1.69
CA ARG A 216 0.70 2.42 0.56
C ARG A 216 1.47 2.15 -0.72
N VAL A 217 2.80 2.25 -0.70
CA VAL A 217 3.66 1.98 -1.86
C VAL A 217 3.45 0.56 -2.40
N ILE A 218 3.40 -0.44 -1.51
CA ILE A 218 3.15 -1.82 -1.93
C ILE A 218 1.71 -1.97 -2.45
N ALA A 219 0.73 -1.34 -1.82
CA ALA A 219 -0.66 -1.36 -2.29
C ALA A 219 -0.81 -0.69 -3.66
N ASP A 220 -0.09 0.40 -3.93
CA ASP A 220 -0.02 1.05 -5.24
C ASP A 220 0.57 0.09 -6.28
N ALA A 221 1.62 -0.66 -5.94
CA ALA A 221 2.20 -1.70 -6.80
C ALA A 221 1.18 -2.80 -7.16
N VAL A 222 0.36 -3.21 -6.18
CA VAL A 222 -0.74 -4.15 -6.42
C VAL A 222 -1.78 -3.55 -7.36
N ALA A 223 -2.19 -2.30 -7.14
CA ALA A 223 -3.17 -1.64 -7.98
C ALA A 223 -2.68 -1.52 -9.43
N GLU A 224 -1.43 -1.12 -9.65
CA GLU A 224 -0.82 -1.10 -10.99
C GLU A 224 -0.77 -2.50 -11.63
N GLY A 225 -0.45 -3.53 -10.85
CA GLY A 225 -0.46 -4.92 -11.33
C GLY A 225 -1.87 -5.39 -11.75
N LEU A 226 -2.90 -5.00 -11.02
CA LEU A 226 -4.30 -5.30 -11.35
C LEU A 226 -4.74 -4.58 -12.65
N ILE A 227 -4.36 -3.31 -12.82
CA ILE A 227 -4.63 -2.53 -14.03
C ILE A 227 -3.91 -3.16 -15.24
N ALA A 228 -2.64 -3.53 -15.09
CA ALA A 228 -1.89 -4.18 -16.17
C ALA A 228 -2.54 -5.50 -16.59
N ARG A 229 -3.08 -6.27 -15.63
CA ARG A 229 -3.82 -7.51 -15.90
C ARG A 229 -5.13 -7.25 -16.65
N SER A 230 -5.90 -6.24 -16.28
CA SER A 230 -7.17 -5.92 -16.96
C SER A 230 -6.93 -5.35 -18.37
N GLY A 231 -5.88 -4.54 -18.55
CA GLY A 231 -5.42 -4.05 -19.85
C GLY A 231 -4.91 -5.17 -20.78
N ALA A 232 -4.16 -6.14 -20.23
CA ALA A 232 -3.72 -7.31 -21.00
C ALA A 232 -4.89 -8.21 -21.42
N ALA A 233 -5.91 -8.37 -20.57
CA ALA A 233 -7.11 -9.12 -20.89
C ALA A 233 -7.94 -8.49 -22.03
N THR A 234 -7.86 -7.17 -22.21
CA THR A 234 -8.52 -6.45 -23.31
C THR A 234 -7.70 -6.46 -24.60
N GLY A 235 -6.35 -6.54 -24.53
CA GLY A 235 -5.46 -6.58 -25.69
C GLY A 235 -5.38 -7.92 -26.42
N ASP A 236 -5.68 -9.05 -25.76
CA ASP A 236 -5.53 -10.40 -26.32
C ASP A 236 -6.87 -11.13 -26.59
N SER A 237 -7.96 -10.36 -26.71
CA SER A 237 -9.28 -10.91 -27.05
C SER A 237 -9.39 -11.27 -28.53
N LYS A 238 -9.07 -12.52 -28.87
CA LYS A 238 -9.76 -13.21 -29.98
C LYS A 238 -11.28 -13.17 -29.69
N PRO A 239 -12.13 -12.78 -30.65
CA PRO A 239 -13.56 -12.66 -30.42
C PRO A 239 -14.20 -14.06 -30.38
N GLY A 240 -14.47 -14.58 -29.19
CA GLY A 240 -15.29 -15.78 -29.04
C GLY A 240 -15.05 -16.56 -27.76
N GLU A 241 -15.51 -16.06 -26.61
CA GLU A 241 -16.48 -16.73 -25.74
C GLU A 241 -16.63 -15.96 -24.41
N LYS A 242 -17.86 -15.52 -24.19
CA LYS A 242 -18.46 -14.83 -23.04
C LYS A 242 -17.73 -14.95 -21.70
N ALA A 243 -17.36 -13.79 -21.15
CA ALA A 243 -17.52 -13.51 -19.72
C ALA A 243 -18.53 -12.37 -19.59
N ALA A 244 -19.81 -12.75 -19.42
CA ALA A 244 -20.85 -11.84 -19.00
C ALA A 244 -20.82 -11.75 -17.47
N GLY A 245 -20.64 -10.52 -16.97
CA GLY A 245 -21.27 -10.07 -15.73
C GLY A 245 -20.36 -9.95 -14.51
N GLU A 246 -19.61 -8.84 -14.43
CA GLU A 246 -19.61 -7.96 -13.25
C GLU A 246 -19.54 -6.50 -13.76
N PRO A 247 -20.46 -5.60 -13.37
CA PRO A 247 -20.38 -4.21 -13.77
C PRO A 247 -19.16 -3.55 -13.09
N LEU A 248 -18.31 -2.95 -13.92
CA LEU A 248 -17.15 -2.11 -13.57
C LEU A 248 -17.45 -1.23 -12.35
N ALA A 249 -16.62 -1.31 -11.32
CA ALA A 249 -16.81 -0.56 -10.09
C ALA A 249 -16.58 0.94 -10.33
N GLU A 250 -17.26 1.81 -9.57
CA GLU A 250 -17.25 3.27 -9.80
C GLU A 250 -15.84 3.88 -9.71
N TRP A 251 -14.94 3.30 -8.91
CA TRP A 251 -13.54 3.72 -8.82
C TRP A 251 -12.70 3.41 -10.08
N GLU A 252 -13.06 2.38 -10.86
CA GLU A 252 -12.42 2.08 -12.15
C GLU A 252 -12.82 3.12 -13.21
N ARG A 253 -14.03 3.70 -13.10
CA ARG A 253 -14.52 4.73 -14.03
C ARG A 253 -13.86 6.08 -13.81
N ASP A 254 -13.62 6.47 -12.56
CA ASP A 254 -13.01 7.77 -12.25
C ASP A 254 -11.54 7.84 -12.66
N LEU A 255 -10.80 6.73 -12.56
CA LEU A 255 -9.42 6.64 -13.07
C LEU A 255 -9.36 6.71 -14.61
N LEU A 256 -10.26 6.02 -15.31
CA LEU A 256 -10.36 6.06 -16.78
C LEU A 256 -10.85 7.40 -17.33
N ALA A 257 -11.63 8.16 -16.55
CA ALA A 257 -12.07 9.51 -16.91
C ALA A 257 -10.97 10.56 -16.64
N GLY A 258 -10.12 10.34 -15.63
CA GLY A 258 -8.94 11.16 -15.34
C GLY A 258 -7.92 11.15 -16.47
N ASP A 259 -7.60 9.97 -17.01
CA ASP A 259 -6.68 9.83 -18.16
C ASP A 259 -7.21 10.52 -19.42
N LYS A 260 -8.53 10.43 -19.70
CA LYS A 260 -9.12 11.11 -20.86
C LYS A 260 -9.14 12.64 -20.75
N LYS A 261 -9.13 13.20 -19.54
CA LYS A 261 -8.98 14.65 -19.34
C LYS A 261 -7.53 15.11 -19.47
N ALA A 262 -6.59 14.30 -18.97
CA ALA A 262 -5.16 14.57 -19.12
C ALA A 262 -4.70 14.53 -20.59
N ASP A 263 -5.24 13.59 -21.38
CA ASP A 263 -4.96 13.50 -22.81
C ASP A 263 -5.59 14.67 -23.62
N ALA A 264 -6.72 15.21 -23.19
CA ALA A 264 -7.37 16.36 -23.85
C ALA A 264 -6.64 17.69 -23.56
N GLU A 265 -6.23 17.92 -22.31
CA GLU A 265 -5.47 19.12 -21.93
C GLU A 265 -4.05 19.12 -22.51
N GLY A 266 -3.41 17.94 -22.63
CA GLY A 266 -2.10 17.79 -23.26
C GLY A 266 -2.11 18.05 -24.77
N THR A 267 -3.26 17.88 -25.45
CA THR A 267 -3.37 18.20 -26.89
C THR A 267 -3.60 19.68 -27.20
N ASP A 268 -4.24 20.44 -26.30
CA ASP A 268 -4.50 21.87 -26.49
C ASP A 268 -3.25 22.73 -26.21
N GLU A 269 -2.41 22.37 -25.23
CA GLU A 269 -1.18 23.13 -24.93
C GLU A 269 -0.09 23.00 -26.03
N VAL A 270 -0.05 21.87 -26.73
CA VAL A 270 0.92 21.62 -27.81
C VAL A 270 0.53 22.35 -29.11
N GLN A 271 -0.76 22.64 -29.33
CA GLN A 271 -1.18 23.43 -30.50
C GLN A 271 -1.03 24.94 -30.30
N SER A 272 -1.23 25.45 -29.07
CA SER A 272 -1.04 26.88 -28.76
C SER A 272 0.43 27.33 -28.82
N SER A 273 1.36 26.48 -28.37
CA SER A 273 2.79 26.79 -28.38
C SER A 273 3.40 26.76 -29.79
N ALA A 274 2.88 25.93 -30.71
CA ALA A 274 3.39 25.81 -32.07
C ALA A 274 2.99 26.95 -33.03
N GLU A 275 1.90 27.68 -32.76
CA GLU A 275 1.51 28.87 -33.55
C GLU A 275 2.25 30.15 -33.14
N THR A 276 2.81 30.20 -31.92
CA THR A 276 3.42 31.44 -31.39
C THR A 276 4.89 31.61 -31.79
N GLU A 277 5.61 30.54 -32.13
CA GLU A 277 7.03 30.59 -32.50
C GLU A 277 7.31 30.90 -34.00
N LYS A 278 6.28 31.01 -34.84
CA LYS A 278 6.45 31.26 -36.29
C LYS A 278 6.24 32.71 -36.74
N ALA A 279 5.96 33.63 -35.83
CA ALA A 279 5.61 35.02 -36.16
C ALA A 279 6.62 36.10 -35.72
N ALA A 280 7.76 35.73 -35.11
CA ALA A 280 8.70 36.70 -34.54
C ALA A 280 10.13 36.55 -35.08
N ASP A 281 10.35 36.88 -36.36
CA ASP A 281 11.67 37.35 -36.84
C ASP A 281 11.54 38.17 -38.13
N ALA A 282 11.49 39.51 -37.99
CA ALA A 282 11.86 40.51 -39.00
C ALA A 282 11.73 41.95 -38.43
N GLU A 283 12.84 42.49 -37.94
CA GLU A 283 13.09 43.94 -37.73
C GLU A 283 13.74 44.56 -39.01
N PRO A 284 14.03 45.88 -39.15
CA PRO A 284 13.85 47.02 -38.22
C PRO A 284 13.33 48.35 -38.87
N ALA A 285 13.04 49.39 -38.05
CA ALA A 285 13.64 50.74 -38.16
C ALA A 285 12.84 51.90 -37.48
N ALA A 286 13.58 52.64 -36.62
CA ALA A 286 13.63 54.10 -36.46
C ALA A 286 12.58 54.90 -35.62
N ALA A 287 13.12 55.53 -34.55
CA ALA A 287 13.10 56.96 -34.22
C ALA A 287 12.28 57.47 -33.00
N ALA A 288 13.03 58.13 -32.08
CA ALA A 288 12.68 59.30 -31.23
C ALA A 288 11.55 59.14 -30.17
N ALA A 289 11.53 59.76 -28.99
CA ALA A 289 12.42 60.64 -28.22
C ALA A 289 11.84 60.78 -26.79
N GLU A 290 12.72 61.10 -25.84
CA GLU A 290 12.52 61.98 -24.66
C GLU A 290 11.71 61.58 -23.40
N GLN A 291 12.44 61.68 -22.26
CA GLN A 291 12.11 62.36 -20.97
C GLN A 291 10.93 61.84 -20.13
N ASP A 292 10.90 61.85 -18.79
CA ASP A 292 11.78 62.32 -17.73
C ASP A 292 11.30 61.71 -16.39
N GLU A 293 12.17 61.76 -15.37
CA GLU A 293 11.90 61.92 -13.91
C GLU A 293 10.87 61.03 -13.18
N ALA A 294 10.94 60.72 -11.88
CA ALA A 294 11.91 60.80 -10.79
C ALA A 294 11.20 60.26 -9.52
N ALA A 295 12.00 60.07 -8.45
CA ALA A 295 11.63 59.89 -7.03
C ALA A 295 11.19 58.46 -6.61
N ALA A 296 12.00 57.71 -5.84
CA ALA A 296 12.33 57.91 -4.41
C ALA A 296 11.04 57.93 -3.57
N GLU A 297 10.83 57.07 -2.56
CA GLU A 297 11.61 57.00 -1.33
C GLU A 297 11.10 55.79 -0.50
N ALA A 298 12.01 55.09 0.16
CA ALA A 298 11.76 54.19 1.29
C ALA A 298 12.35 54.89 2.54
N PRO A 299 12.32 54.34 3.79
CA PRO A 299 11.56 53.24 4.39
C PRO A 299 11.07 53.60 5.84
N ALA A 300 10.82 52.55 6.65
CA ALA A 300 10.87 52.49 8.13
C ALA A 300 9.60 52.94 8.89
N ALA A 301 9.24 52.43 10.07
CA ALA A 301 9.53 51.27 10.91
C ALA A 301 8.61 51.41 12.17
N ASP A 302 8.67 50.42 13.07
CA ASP A 302 8.20 50.39 14.47
C ASP A 302 6.70 50.11 14.70
N ALA A 303 6.33 48.98 15.34
CA ALA A 303 6.44 48.58 16.77
C ALA A 303 5.00 48.67 17.35
N GLU A 304 4.54 48.02 18.42
CA GLU A 304 5.08 47.17 19.47
C GLU A 304 3.86 46.48 20.14
N GLN A 305 4.16 45.64 21.12
CA GLN A 305 3.29 44.88 22.02
C GLN A 305 2.18 45.70 22.73
N ALA A 306 1.03 45.04 22.95
CA ALA A 306 0.27 45.01 24.20
C ALA A 306 -0.78 43.88 24.16
#